data_AF-A0A812J991-F1
#
_entry.id   AF-A0A812J991-F1
#
_cell.length_a   1.000
_cell.length_b   1.000
_cell.length_c   1.000
_cell.angle_alpha   90.00
_cell.angle_beta   90.00
_cell.angle_gamma   90.00
#
_symmetry.space_group_name_H-M   'P 1'
#
loop_
_entity.id
_entity.type
_entity.pdbx_description
1 polymer ?
#
loop_
_entity_poly.entity_id
_entity_poly.type
_entity_poly.pdbx_seq_one_letter_code
_entity_poly.pdbx_strand_id
1 'polypeptide(L)'
;MMRVGALACLVGGAVATDIAVCPGEGSRYGDFKCNHDPTHRVCATLLDGQGQPLDWGSKGNFWQITGQEAFQWDDEIRANHGDSWCICMWATARLIETVGCDNVHLNCAATDVSYVEKQYMDGGVDLEPAKKCLQQKCPAQSLPLQRLSDATLPSLRASSSVTLRPSVLLALACAALAVSAAVVGLLRSRPASAVLEDVE
;
A
#
# COMPACT_ATOMS: atom_id res chain seq x y z
N MET A 1 47.25 -26.12 -3.75
CA MET A 1 46.71 -24.99 -2.97
C MET A 1 45.47 -24.48 -3.70
N MET A 2 44.27 -24.83 -3.23
CA MET A 2 43.01 -24.59 -3.93
C MET A 2 42.27 -23.45 -3.24
N ARG A 3 42.08 -22.31 -3.92
CA ARG A 3 41.39 -21.13 -3.39
C ARG A 3 39.89 -21.34 -3.53
N VAL A 4 39.20 -21.48 -2.40
CA VAL A 4 37.73 -21.47 -2.32
C VAL A 4 37.28 -20.02 -2.43
N GLY A 5 36.63 -19.66 -3.54
CA GLY A 5 36.00 -18.36 -3.74
C GLY A 5 34.61 -18.35 -3.11
N ALA A 6 34.41 -17.56 -2.06
CA ALA A 6 33.09 -17.34 -1.48
C ALA A 6 32.28 -16.42 -2.39
N LEU A 7 31.15 -16.92 -2.90
CA LEU A 7 30.16 -16.12 -3.64
C LEU A 7 29.18 -15.52 -2.63
N ALA A 8 29.27 -14.21 -2.40
CA ALA A 8 28.33 -13.49 -1.54
C ALA A 8 27.04 -13.18 -2.33
N CYS A 9 25.94 -13.84 -2.00
CA CYS A 9 24.61 -13.44 -2.45
C CYS A 9 24.12 -12.23 -1.66
N LEU A 10 24.11 -11.06 -2.29
CA LEU A 10 23.42 -9.88 -1.77
C LEU A 10 21.93 -10.02 -2.08
N VAL A 11 21.13 -10.33 -1.06
CA VAL A 11 19.66 -10.34 -1.16
C VAL A 11 19.18 -8.90 -1.01
N GLY A 12 18.81 -8.25 -2.11
CA GLY A 12 18.17 -6.93 -2.10
C GLY A 12 16.68 -7.07 -1.83
N GLY A 13 16.26 -6.92 -0.57
CA GLY A 13 14.84 -6.80 -0.22
C GLY A 13 14.30 -5.42 -0.59
N ALA A 14 13.12 -5.37 -1.22
CA ALA A 14 12.38 -4.13 -1.42
C ALA A 14 11.86 -3.65 -0.05
N VAL A 15 12.53 -2.66 0.53
CA VAL A 15 12.06 -2.01 1.74
C VAL A 15 10.82 -1.21 1.37
N ALA A 16 9.66 -1.55 1.93
CA ALA A 16 8.52 -0.63 1.94
C ALA A 16 9.01 0.66 2.60
N THR A 17 9.13 1.74 1.81
CA THR A 17 9.57 3.03 2.33
C THR A 17 8.57 3.50 3.36
N ASP A 18 8.96 3.43 4.62
CA ASP A 18 8.23 4.09 5.71
C ASP A 18 8.08 5.58 5.35
N ILE A 19 6.87 6.11 5.54
CA ILE A 19 6.57 7.51 5.24
C ILE A 19 7.21 8.36 6.32
N ALA A 20 7.97 9.38 5.93
CA ALA A 20 8.63 10.29 6.85
C ALA A 20 7.61 11.19 7.58
N VAL A 21 8.05 11.77 8.69
CA VAL A 21 7.31 12.82 9.40
C VAL A 21 7.13 14.04 8.48
N CYS A 22 5.91 14.59 8.44
CA CYS A 22 5.60 15.83 7.75
C CYS A 22 5.90 17.02 8.67
N PRO A 23 6.87 17.90 8.33
CA PRO A 23 7.26 18.99 9.22
C PRO A 23 6.13 19.98 9.43
N GLY A 24 5.60 20.05 10.64
CA GLY A 24 4.51 20.97 10.99
C GLY A 24 3.18 20.28 11.25
N GLU A 25 3.01 19.03 10.81
CA GLU A 25 1.81 18.22 11.07
C GLU A 25 1.50 18.16 12.57
N GLY A 26 0.21 18.21 12.91
CA GLY A 26 -0.29 18.21 14.28
C GLY A 26 -0.32 16.83 14.93
N SER A 27 -0.61 16.80 16.23
CA SER A 27 -0.66 15.55 17.00
C SER A 27 -1.91 14.70 16.73
N ARG A 28 -2.75 15.05 15.74
CA ARG A 28 -4.04 14.36 15.47
C ARG A 28 -3.90 12.86 15.21
N TYR A 29 -2.75 12.42 14.68
CA TYR A 29 -2.42 11.01 14.45
C TYR A 29 -1.33 10.45 15.36
N GLY A 30 -0.68 11.31 16.15
CA GLY A 30 0.36 10.95 17.12
C GLY A 30 1.75 10.66 16.54
N ASP A 31 1.88 10.33 15.25
CA ASP A 31 3.17 10.06 14.60
C ASP A 31 3.59 11.10 13.55
N PHE A 32 2.75 12.12 13.32
CA PHE A 32 3.01 13.25 12.43
C PHE A 32 3.21 12.85 10.94
N LYS A 33 2.57 11.75 10.49
CA LYS A 33 2.68 11.22 9.12
C LYS A 33 1.39 11.38 8.32
N CYS A 34 1.52 11.47 6.99
CA CYS A 34 0.38 11.63 6.08
C CYS A 34 -0.16 10.30 5.53
N ASN A 35 -0.39 9.30 6.39
CA ASN A 35 -0.79 7.95 5.94
C ASN A 35 -1.95 7.33 6.73
N HIS A 36 -2.71 8.12 7.50
CA HIS A 36 -3.74 7.60 8.40
C HIS A 36 -5.15 7.62 7.83
N ASP A 37 -5.64 8.77 7.37
CA ASP A 37 -7.03 8.91 6.92
C ASP A 37 -7.15 8.88 5.39
N PRO A 38 -8.32 8.59 4.81
CA PRO A 38 -8.45 8.43 3.35
C PRO A 38 -8.18 9.68 2.52
N THR A 39 -8.14 10.89 3.12
CA THR A 39 -8.09 12.15 2.36
C THR A 39 -6.77 12.91 2.53
N HIS A 40 -6.17 12.98 3.73
CA HIS A 40 -4.96 13.78 4.01
C HIS A 40 -3.67 12.97 3.79
N ARG A 41 -3.30 12.83 2.52
CA ARG A 41 -2.22 11.94 2.08
C ARG A 41 -0.98 12.66 1.57
N VAL A 42 -1.02 13.98 1.45
CA VAL A 42 0.03 14.79 0.82
C VAL A 42 0.65 15.74 1.84
N CYS A 43 1.95 15.63 2.05
CA CYS A 43 2.72 16.61 2.82
C CYS A 43 3.17 17.73 1.90
N ALA A 44 2.53 18.89 2.00
CA ALA A 44 2.83 20.07 1.19
C ALA A 44 3.37 21.20 2.06
N THR A 45 4.36 21.94 1.56
CA THR A 45 4.86 23.17 2.21
C THR A 45 3.84 24.28 1.99
N LEU A 46 3.30 24.80 3.07
CA LEU A 46 2.26 25.83 3.10
C LEU A 46 2.73 27.16 3.66
N LEU A 47 3.90 27.18 4.32
CA LEU A 47 4.53 28.40 4.83
C LEU A 47 5.84 28.71 4.09
N ASP A 48 6.20 29.99 4.03
CA ASP A 48 7.50 30.44 3.55
C ASP A 48 8.58 30.33 4.64
N GLY A 49 9.82 30.75 4.30
CA GLY A 49 10.96 30.71 5.23
C GLY A 49 10.83 31.65 6.44
N GLN A 50 9.81 32.50 6.47
CA GLN A 50 9.45 33.43 7.53
C GLN A 50 8.24 32.93 8.34
N GLY A 51 7.73 31.73 8.03
CA GLY A 51 6.57 31.14 8.66
C GLY A 51 5.24 31.81 8.29
N GLN A 52 5.21 32.62 7.23
CA GLN A 52 3.98 33.21 6.70
C GLN A 52 3.34 32.27 5.68
N PRO A 53 2.01 32.32 5.48
CA PRO A 53 1.35 31.60 4.40
C PRO A 53 2.06 31.81 3.06
N LEU A 54 2.46 30.71 2.42
CA LEU A 54 3.11 30.74 1.12
C LEU A 54 2.15 31.35 0.09
N ASP A 55 2.58 32.45 -0.54
CA ASP A 55 1.75 33.26 -1.43
C ASP A 55 2.13 33.02 -2.91
N TRP A 56 1.15 32.69 -3.75
CA TRP A 56 1.30 32.56 -5.20
C TRP A 56 0.85 33.83 -5.95
N GLY A 57 0.96 35.00 -5.32
CA GLY A 57 0.71 36.31 -5.88
C GLY A 57 -0.79 36.59 -6.01
N SER A 58 -1.25 36.96 -7.21
CA SER A 58 -2.68 37.26 -7.41
C SER A 58 -3.61 36.06 -7.22
N LYS A 59 -3.06 34.85 -7.11
CA LYS A 59 -3.81 33.61 -6.83
C LYS A 59 -4.03 33.40 -5.32
N GLY A 60 -3.29 34.11 -4.47
CA GLY A 60 -3.34 33.97 -3.02
C GLY A 60 -2.55 32.78 -2.48
N ASN A 61 -2.81 32.44 -1.22
CA ASN A 61 -2.21 31.30 -0.53
C ASN A 61 -3.08 30.03 -0.61
N PHE A 62 -2.60 28.93 0.00
CA PHE A 62 -3.27 27.62 -0.07
C PHE A 62 -4.72 27.67 0.42
N TRP A 63 -4.95 28.34 1.55
CA TRP A 63 -6.27 28.42 2.17
C TRP A 63 -7.24 29.23 1.32
N GLN A 64 -6.79 30.33 0.71
CA GLN A 64 -7.58 31.12 -0.23
C GLN A 64 -7.90 30.35 -1.53
N ILE A 65 -6.91 29.65 -2.09
CA ILE A 65 -7.06 28.88 -3.33
C ILE A 65 -8.07 27.74 -3.16
N THR A 66 -8.07 27.12 -1.98
CA THR A 66 -8.89 25.95 -1.68
C THR A 66 -10.20 26.28 -0.95
N GLY A 67 -10.40 27.54 -0.53
CA GLY A 67 -11.57 27.97 0.25
C GLY A 67 -11.60 27.38 1.67
N GLN A 68 -10.43 27.16 2.27
CA GLN A 68 -10.26 26.54 3.59
C GLN A 68 -9.75 27.51 4.65
N GLU A 69 -9.99 28.82 4.52
CA GLU A 69 -9.53 29.84 5.48
C GLU A 69 -10.05 29.61 6.91
N ALA A 70 -11.20 28.95 7.06
CA ALA A 70 -11.73 28.53 8.36
C ALA A 70 -10.89 27.45 9.06
N PHE A 71 -9.98 26.79 8.33
CA PHE A 71 -9.09 25.72 8.78
C PHE A 71 -7.62 26.09 8.53
N GLN A 72 -7.29 27.37 8.70
CA GLN A 72 -5.93 27.86 8.54
C GLN A 72 -5.04 27.42 9.71
N TRP A 73 -4.44 26.24 9.58
CA TRP A 73 -3.56 25.62 10.59
C TRP A 73 -2.15 26.22 10.66
N ASP A 74 -1.94 27.42 10.13
CA ASP A 74 -0.60 28.01 10.05
C ASP A 74 0.02 28.29 11.44
N ASP A 75 -0.79 28.66 12.42
CA ASP A 75 -0.37 28.75 13.83
C ASP A 75 0.15 27.41 14.38
N GLU A 76 -0.51 26.29 14.04
CA GLU A 76 -0.13 24.96 14.49
C GLU A 76 1.13 24.47 13.78
N ILE A 77 1.23 24.69 12.46
CA ILE A 77 2.45 24.42 11.68
C ILE A 77 3.66 25.13 12.32
N ARG A 78 3.52 26.42 12.68
CA ARG A 78 4.55 27.19 13.37
C ARG A 78 4.86 26.65 14.76
N ALA A 79 3.84 26.30 15.54
CA ALA A 79 4.00 25.72 16.87
C ALA A 79 4.75 24.38 16.84
N ASN A 80 4.60 23.62 15.76
CA ASN A 80 5.31 22.36 15.50
C ASN A 80 6.66 22.55 14.80
N HIS A 81 7.17 23.79 14.72
CA HIS A 81 8.47 24.12 14.10
C HIS A 81 8.62 23.61 12.65
N GLY A 82 7.52 23.59 11.90
CA GLY A 82 7.48 23.16 10.51
C GLY A 82 7.04 24.25 9.55
N ASP A 83 6.90 23.86 8.30
CA ASP A 83 6.43 24.67 7.19
C ASP A 83 5.37 23.95 6.33
N SER A 84 5.04 22.71 6.69
CA SER A 84 4.25 21.78 5.89
C SER A 84 3.10 21.18 6.69
N TRP A 85 2.12 20.62 6.00
CA TRP A 85 0.96 19.97 6.62
C TRP A 85 0.45 18.82 5.74
N CYS A 86 -0.14 17.80 6.36
CA CYS A 86 -0.85 16.76 5.63
C CYS A 86 -2.21 17.30 5.14
N ILE A 87 -2.26 17.66 3.86
CA ILE A 87 -3.43 18.24 3.20
C ILE A 87 -4.23 17.19 2.42
N CYS A 88 -5.52 17.48 2.21
CA CYS A 88 -6.40 16.67 1.39
C CYS A 88 -5.87 16.48 -0.04
N MET A 89 -6.11 15.31 -0.63
CA MET A 89 -5.77 15.05 -2.04
C MET A 89 -6.52 15.99 -2.98
N TRP A 90 -7.80 16.28 -2.71
CA TRP A 90 -8.58 17.22 -3.52
C TRP A 90 -8.01 18.64 -3.46
N ALA A 91 -7.56 19.07 -2.28
CA ALA A 91 -6.98 20.39 -2.07
C ALA A 91 -5.62 20.50 -2.78
N THR A 92 -4.84 19.42 -2.76
CA THR A 92 -3.61 19.28 -3.54
C THR A 92 -3.89 19.41 -5.04
N ALA A 93 -4.89 18.69 -5.57
CA ALA A 93 -5.26 18.75 -6.98
C ALA A 93 -5.70 20.16 -7.37
N ARG A 94 -6.52 20.81 -6.55
CA ARG A 94 -6.98 22.19 -6.76
C ARG A 94 -5.82 23.20 -6.74
N LEU A 95 -4.90 23.06 -5.78
CA LEU A 95 -3.72 23.90 -5.70
C LEU A 95 -2.89 23.76 -6.98
N ILE A 96 -2.58 22.52 -7.40
CA ILE A 96 -1.79 22.24 -8.60
C ILE A 96 -2.48 22.74 -9.87
N GLU A 97 -3.79 22.56 -10.00
CA GLU A 97 -4.57 23.11 -11.11
C GLU A 97 -4.47 24.64 -11.17
N THR A 98 -4.48 25.29 -10.00
CA THR A 98 -4.46 26.74 -9.88
C THR A 98 -3.09 27.32 -10.13
N VAL A 99 -2.04 26.80 -9.48
CA VAL A 99 -0.70 27.42 -9.48
C VAL A 99 0.29 26.71 -10.41
N GLY A 100 -0.03 25.50 -10.88
CA GLY A 100 0.83 24.67 -11.71
C GLY A 100 1.78 23.80 -10.89
N CYS A 101 2.10 22.60 -11.39
CA CYS A 101 2.94 21.64 -10.67
C CYS A 101 4.31 22.23 -10.30
N ASP A 102 4.98 22.95 -11.20
CA ASP A 102 6.32 23.47 -10.94
C ASP A 102 6.37 24.41 -9.72
N ASN A 103 5.27 25.10 -9.44
CA ASN A 103 5.15 26.09 -8.37
C ASN A 103 4.68 25.51 -7.02
N VAL A 104 4.34 24.22 -6.93
CA VAL A 104 4.03 23.58 -5.65
C VAL A 104 5.25 22.92 -5.03
N HIS A 105 5.29 22.91 -3.70
CA HIS A 105 6.37 22.34 -2.91
C HIS A 105 5.82 21.14 -2.13
N LEU A 106 6.23 19.94 -2.53
CA LEU A 106 5.75 18.68 -1.97
C LEU A 106 6.92 17.94 -1.31
N ASN A 107 6.72 17.49 -0.09
CA ASN A 107 7.68 16.63 0.59
C ASN A 107 7.41 15.17 0.21
N CYS A 108 8.13 14.68 -0.81
CA CYS A 108 7.94 13.34 -1.34
C CYS A 108 8.19 12.22 -0.33
N ALA A 109 9.10 12.40 0.62
CA ALA A 109 9.38 11.39 1.64
C ALA A 109 8.24 11.28 2.68
N ALA A 110 7.52 12.38 2.93
CA ALA A 110 6.41 12.46 3.87
C ALA A 110 5.01 12.37 3.22
N THR A 111 4.95 12.11 1.91
CA THR A 111 3.71 11.96 1.14
C THR A 111 3.43 10.49 0.83
N ASP A 112 2.20 10.04 1.00
CA ASP A 112 1.76 8.68 0.62
C ASP A 112 1.49 8.59 -0.88
N VAL A 113 2.54 8.79 -1.69
CA VAL A 113 2.45 8.88 -3.16
C VAL A 113 1.73 7.68 -3.76
N SER A 114 2.08 6.47 -3.29
CA SER A 114 1.50 5.23 -3.79
C SER A 114 0.00 5.11 -3.54
N TYR A 115 -0.50 5.72 -2.46
CA TYR A 115 -1.93 5.78 -2.16
C TYR A 115 -2.62 6.78 -3.07
N VAL A 116 -2.09 8.00 -3.18
CA VAL A 116 -2.66 9.09 -4.00
C VAL A 116 -2.77 8.65 -5.47
N GLU A 117 -1.75 7.98 -5.99
CA GLU A 117 -1.73 7.50 -7.39
C GLU A 117 -2.80 6.45 -7.71
N LYS A 118 -3.31 5.74 -6.70
CA LYS A 118 -4.38 4.75 -6.87
C LYS A 118 -5.78 5.37 -6.77
N GLN A 119 -5.89 6.59 -6.27
CA GLN A 119 -7.17 7.28 -6.18
C GLN A 119 -7.57 7.89 -7.53
N TYR A 120 -8.87 8.08 -7.70
CA TYR A 120 -9.45 8.76 -8.86
C TYR A 120 -10.05 10.11 -8.47
N MET A 121 -10.75 10.14 -7.34
CA MET A 121 -11.41 11.35 -6.84
C MET A 121 -11.25 11.47 -5.32
N ASP A 122 -11.34 12.70 -4.84
CA ASP A 122 -11.48 13.05 -3.42
C ASP A 122 -12.32 14.34 -3.34
N GLY A 123 -13.24 14.46 -2.39
CA GLY A 123 -14.12 15.63 -2.29
C GLY A 123 -14.92 15.98 -3.57
N GLY A 124 -15.14 15.04 -4.48
CA GLY A 124 -15.74 15.29 -5.80
C GLY A 124 -14.82 15.94 -6.83
N VAL A 125 -13.52 16.06 -6.55
CA VAL A 125 -12.48 16.61 -7.42
C VAL A 125 -11.71 15.47 -8.07
N ASP A 126 -11.41 15.60 -9.37
CA ASP A 126 -10.52 14.69 -10.10
C ASP A 126 -9.07 14.85 -9.61
N LEU A 127 -8.44 13.73 -9.28
CA LEU A 127 -7.07 13.69 -8.76
C LEU A 127 -6.01 13.58 -9.85
N GLU A 128 -6.38 13.50 -11.13
CA GLU A 128 -5.42 13.42 -12.23
C GLU A 128 -4.32 14.51 -12.18
N PRO A 129 -4.61 15.80 -11.90
CA PRO A 129 -3.58 16.83 -11.79
C PRO A 129 -2.56 16.54 -10.69
N ALA A 130 -3.03 16.09 -9.51
CA ALA A 130 -2.17 15.74 -8.38
C ALA A 130 -1.28 14.54 -8.71
N LYS A 131 -1.86 13.49 -9.32
CA LYS A 131 -1.14 12.27 -9.69
C LYS A 131 -0.02 12.55 -10.66
N LYS A 132 -0.29 13.31 -11.73
CA LYS A 132 0.74 13.70 -12.71
C LYS A 132 1.86 14.51 -12.06
N CYS A 133 1.51 15.42 -11.15
CA CYS A 133 2.52 16.22 -10.46
C CYS A 133 3.39 15.39 -9.51
N LEU A 134 2.80 14.45 -8.78
CA LEU A 134 3.55 13.52 -7.94
C LEU A 134 4.47 12.63 -8.77
N GLN A 135 4.02 12.13 -9.92
CA GLN A 135 4.86 11.39 -10.86
C GLN A 135 6.06 12.21 -11.36
N GLN A 136 5.85 13.51 -11.58
CA GLN A 136 6.92 14.42 -12.01
C GLN A 136 7.91 14.74 -10.87
N LYS A 137 7.40 15.07 -9.66
CA LYS A 137 8.23 15.56 -8.54
C LYS A 137 8.78 14.48 -7.63
N CYS A 138 8.10 13.34 -7.54
CA CYS A 138 8.40 12.25 -6.63
C CYS A 138 8.68 10.91 -7.36
N PRO A 139 9.52 10.88 -8.42
CA PRO A 139 9.71 9.70 -9.25
C PRO A 139 10.28 8.48 -8.51
N ALA A 140 10.89 8.68 -7.33
CA ALA A 140 11.37 7.57 -6.50
C ALA A 140 10.25 6.85 -5.74
N GLN A 141 9.16 7.56 -5.41
CA GLN A 141 7.99 7.04 -4.69
C GLN A 141 6.86 6.66 -5.64
N SER A 142 6.75 7.34 -6.78
CA SER A 142 5.88 6.99 -7.89
C SER A 142 6.39 5.72 -8.56
N LEU A 143 5.86 4.56 -8.15
CA LEU A 143 6.28 3.27 -8.69
C LEU A 143 5.95 3.21 -10.19
N PRO A 144 6.94 3.03 -11.08
CA PRO A 144 6.64 2.49 -12.38
C PRO A 144 6.22 1.02 -12.19
N LEU A 145 5.11 0.60 -12.80
CA LEU A 145 4.75 -0.81 -13.02
C LEU A 145 5.95 -1.66 -13.52
N GLN A 146 7.00 -1.04 -14.07
CA GLN A 146 8.21 -1.69 -14.56
C GLN A 146 9.10 -2.33 -13.49
N ARG A 147 9.05 -1.90 -12.21
CA ARG A 147 9.81 -2.56 -11.13
C ARG A 147 9.28 -3.96 -10.82
N LEU A 148 8.05 -4.28 -11.23
CA LEU A 148 7.48 -5.63 -11.09
C LEU A 148 7.95 -6.59 -12.20
N SER A 149 8.34 -6.07 -13.38
CA SER A 149 8.83 -6.88 -14.49
C SER A 149 10.30 -7.34 -14.36
N ASP A 150 11.09 -6.69 -13.51
CA ASP A 150 12.47 -7.09 -13.22
C ASP A 150 12.58 -8.17 -12.13
N ALA A 151 11.45 -8.58 -11.54
CA ALA A 151 11.39 -9.75 -10.68
C ALA A 151 11.53 -11.01 -11.55
N THR A 152 12.77 -11.46 -11.75
CA THR A 152 13.04 -12.80 -12.28
C THR A 152 12.50 -13.81 -11.27
N LEU A 153 11.27 -14.29 -11.49
CA LEU A 153 10.75 -15.44 -10.76
C LEU A 153 11.62 -16.65 -11.12
N PRO A 154 12.30 -17.29 -10.16
CA PRO A 154 12.92 -18.57 -10.45
C PRO A 154 11.81 -19.52 -10.90
N SER A 155 11.91 -20.00 -12.14
CA SER A 155 11.07 -21.08 -12.64
C SER A 155 11.24 -22.26 -11.68
N LEU A 156 10.25 -22.46 -10.82
CA LEU A 156 10.16 -23.66 -9.99
C LEU A 156 9.95 -24.83 -10.95
N ARG A 157 11.07 -25.41 -11.41
CA ARG A 157 11.04 -26.74 -12.01
C ARG A 157 10.58 -27.69 -10.92
N ALA A 158 9.33 -28.12 -11.00
CA ALA A 158 8.84 -29.28 -10.29
C ALA A 158 9.62 -30.51 -10.79
N SER A 159 10.82 -30.73 -10.26
CA SER A 159 11.52 -32.00 -10.41
C SER A 159 10.92 -33.00 -9.43
N SER A 160 9.76 -33.53 -9.79
CA SER A 160 9.21 -34.73 -9.18
C SER A 160 9.96 -35.94 -9.71
N SER A 161 11.18 -36.19 -9.21
CA SER A 161 11.82 -37.49 -9.31
C SER A 161 11.83 -38.13 -7.93
N VAL A 162 10.66 -38.63 -7.53
CA VAL A 162 10.54 -39.61 -6.44
C VAL A 162 11.32 -40.85 -6.88
N THR A 163 12.55 -40.97 -6.41
CA THR A 163 13.34 -42.20 -6.55
C THR A 163 12.83 -43.17 -5.51
N LEU A 164 11.85 -43.99 -5.90
CA LEU A 164 11.37 -45.11 -5.08
C LEU A 164 12.54 -46.06 -4.85
N ARG A 165 13.00 -46.17 -3.59
CA ARG A 165 13.94 -47.22 -3.19
C ARG A 165 13.22 -48.59 -3.33
N PRO A 166 13.83 -49.59 -3.98
CA PRO A 166 13.19 -50.89 -4.23
C PRO A 166 12.83 -51.67 -2.95
N SER A 167 13.37 -51.28 -1.79
CA SER A 167 13.07 -51.92 -0.51
C SER A 167 11.70 -51.57 0.10
N VAL A 168 10.95 -50.61 -0.46
CA VAL A 168 9.60 -50.25 0.03
C VAL A 168 8.48 -50.99 -0.74
N LEU A 169 8.79 -51.64 -1.85
CA LEU A 169 7.80 -52.39 -2.65
C LEU A 169 7.44 -53.77 -2.10
N LEU A 170 8.11 -54.28 -1.07
CA LEU A 170 7.77 -55.57 -0.46
C LEU A 170 6.86 -55.46 0.78
N ALA A 171 6.60 -54.25 1.30
CA ALA A 171 5.76 -54.07 2.49
C ALA A 171 4.28 -53.73 2.17
N LEU A 172 3.93 -53.43 0.92
CA LEU A 172 2.56 -53.11 0.51
C LEU A 172 1.81 -54.24 -0.19
N ALA A 173 2.46 -55.39 -0.44
CA ALA A 173 1.81 -56.56 -1.06
C ALA A 173 1.05 -57.47 -0.08
N CYS A 174 1.18 -57.28 1.25
CA CYS A 174 0.46 -58.12 2.24
C CYS A 174 -0.81 -57.48 2.83
N ALA A 175 -1.11 -56.22 2.53
CA ALA A 175 -2.30 -55.55 3.11
C ALA A 175 -3.47 -55.38 2.12
N ALA A 176 -3.37 -55.89 0.89
CA ALA A 176 -4.39 -55.72 -0.16
C ALA A 176 -5.33 -56.92 -0.34
N LEU A 177 -5.39 -57.87 0.61
CA LEU A 177 -6.28 -59.03 0.55
C LEU A 177 -7.25 -59.17 1.73
N ALA A 178 -7.31 -58.21 2.66
CA ALA A 178 -8.14 -58.34 3.88
C ALA A 178 -9.29 -57.32 4.04
N VAL A 179 -9.51 -56.39 3.10
CA VAL A 179 -10.59 -55.39 3.23
C VAL A 179 -11.46 -55.31 1.97
N SER A 180 -11.80 -56.48 1.40
CA SER A 180 -12.83 -56.59 0.35
C SER A 180 -14.20 -57.02 0.89
N ALA A 181 -14.37 -57.08 2.23
CA ALA A 181 -15.58 -57.60 2.86
C ALA A 181 -16.42 -56.57 3.66
N ALA A 182 -15.93 -55.34 3.87
CA ALA A 182 -16.61 -54.38 4.75
C ALA A 182 -17.58 -53.41 4.04
N VAL A 183 -17.49 -53.23 2.72
CA VAL A 183 -18.29 -52.20 2.00
C VAL A 183 -19.66 -52.72 1.55
N VAL A 184 -19.87 -54.03 1.47
CA VAL A 184 -21.18 -54.61 1.08
C VAL A 184 -22.18 -54.67 2.26
N GLY A 185 -21.72 -54.54 3.50
CA GLY A 185 -22.58 -54.65 4.70
C GLY A 185 -23.35 -53.38 5.08
N LEU A 186 -22.95 -52.20 4.63
CA LEU A 186 -23.52 -50.92 5.09
C LEU A 186 -24.60 -50.33 4.16
N LEU A 187 -24.95 -51.01 3.07
CA LEU A 187 -26.04 -50.62 2.17
C LEU A 187 -27.37 -51.36 2.45
N ARG A 188 -27.50 -52.06 3.58
CA ARG A 188 -28.67 -52.92 3.85
C ARG A 188 -29.47 -52.66 5.13
N SER A 189 -29.20 -51.60 5.90
CA SER A 189 -29.96 -51.37 7.13
C SER A 189 -30.21 -49.89 7.45
N ARG A 190 -31.20 -49.29 6.80
CA ARG A 190 -32.05 -48.30 7.46
C ARG A 190 -33.53 -48.57 7.16
N PRO A 191 -34.34 -48.97 8.17
CA PRO A 191 -35.77 -49.11 8.01
C PRO A 191 -36.48 -47.75 8.07
N ALA A 192 -37.66 -47.72 7.46
CA ALA A 192 -38.61 -46.62 7.39
C ALA A 192 -39.47 -46.51 8.65
N SER A 193 -39.85 -45.28 9.03
CA SER A 193 -41.11 -44.81 9.67
C SER A 193 -40.81 -43.49 10.41
N ALA A 194 -41.41 -42.34 10.06
CA ALA A 194 -42.79 -41.87 10.34
C ALA A 194 -42.80 -40.87 11.52
N VAL A 195 -42.92 -39.56 11.26
CA VAL A 195 -44.10 -38.63 11.44
C VAL A 195 -44.23 -38.05 12.88
N LEU A 196 -44.20 -36.72 13.07
CA LEU A 196 -45.22 -35.69 13.44
C LEU A 196 -44.42 -34.69 14.34
N GLU A 197 -44.67 -33.40 14.55
CA GLU A 197 -45.80 -32.48 14.39
C GLU A 197 -45.30 -31.03 14.58
N ASP A 198 -46.15 -30.08 14.19
CA ASP A 198 -46.11 -28.61 14.33
C ASP A 198 -45.99 -28.05 15.77
N VAL A 199 -46.06 -26.70 15.84
CA VAL A 199 -46.35 -25.77 16.97
C VAL A 199 -45.10 -25.01 17.46
N GLU A 200 -44.98 -23.67 17.42
CA GLU A 200 -45.85 -22.51 17.12
C GLU A 200 -44.95 -21.35 16.67
#